data_AF-A0A951YEI2-F1
#
_entry.id   AF-A0A951YEI2-F1
#
_cell.length_a   1.000
_cell.length_b   1.000
_cell.length_c   1.000
_cell.angle_alpha   90.00
_cell.angle_beta   90.00
_cell.angle_gamma   90.00
#
_symmetry.space_group_name_H-M   'P 1'
#
loop_
_entity.id
_entity.type
_entity.pdbx_description
1 polymer ?
#
loop_
_entity_poly.entity_id
_entity_poly.type
_entity_poly.pdbx_seq_one_letter_code
_entity_poly.pdbx_strand_id
1 'polypeptide(L)'
;MTNNAQIRQYMLRLAYFVLPVTLAACKNDPKEINALVGKQSLQEDKAEEVTIIYSEHGNSRIRMFATEFVRNEIAKPPYVDMRKGLKVEFFDDSMRVESTLTAMYARWYEGKGNVLIRDSVVVVNKKGETLRTEELIWNQNVRKFYTEKFVRINTPDQVMYGDGLEANEDFSWYRIKNPKGTVRVNKEEMPE
;
A
#
# COMPACT_ATOMS: atom_id res chain seq x y z
N MET A 1 -33.02 -50.71 50.76
CA MET A 1 -32.91 -51.53 49.53
C MET A 1 -33.93 -51.01 48.53
N THR A 2 -33.54 -50.11 47.63
CA THR A 2 -34.44 -49.58 46.59
C THR A 2 -34.70 -50.65 45.52
N ASN A 3 -35.97 -50.94 45.27
CA ASN A 3 -36.41 -51.98 44.34
C ASN A 3 -36.06 -51.60 42.88
N ASN A 4 -35.52 -52.55 42.11
CA ASN A 4 -35.18 -52.40 40.68
C ASN A 4 -36.34 -51.83 39.84
N ALA A 5 -37.60 -52.07 40.23
CA ALA A 5 -38.78 -51.50 39.59
C ALA A 5 -38.88 -49.97 39.74
N GLN A 6 -38.51 -49.42 40.91
CA GLN A 6 -38.50 -47.97 41.14
C GLN A 6 -37.37 -47.29 40.36
N ILE A 7 -36.19 -47.89 40.32
CA ILE A 7 -35.03 -47.35 39.57
C ILE A 7 -35.37 -47.28 38.06
N ARG A 8 -36.03 -48.31 37.51
CA ARG A 8 -36.47 -48.31 36.11
C ARG A 8 -37.51 -47.22 35.82
N GLN A 9 -38.43 -46.94 36.76
CA GLN A 9 -39.39 -45.85 36.62
C GLN A 9 -38.72 -44.47 36.69
N TYR A 10 -37.73 -44.27 37.57
CA TYR A 10 -36.96 -43.02 37.59
C TYR A 10 -36.13 -42.83 36.32
N MET A 11 -35.51 -43.89 35.80
CA MET A 11 -34.77 -43.85 34.53
C MET A 11 -35.69 -43.51 33.35
N LEU A 12 -36.90 -44.07 33.29
CA LEU A 12 -37.90 -43.75 32.26
C LEU A 12 -38.41 -42.31 32.36
N ARG A 13 -38.63 -41.80 33.58
CA ARG A 13 -39.04 -40.40 33.82
C ARG A 13 -37.92 -39.40 33.49
N LEU A 14 -36.67 -39.74 33.81
CA LEU A 14 -35.50 -38.93 33.47
C LEU A 14 -35.31 -38.90 31.94
N ALA A 15 -35.46 -40.04 31.25
CA ALA A 15 -35.41 -40.10 29.79
C ALA A 15 -36.52 -39.26 29.14
N TYR A 16 -37.74 -39.27 29.70
CA TYR A 16 -38.86 -38.46 29.20
C TYR A 16 -38.63 -36.95 29.37
N PHE A 17 -37.89 -36.52 30.40
CA PHE A 17 -37.53 -35.11 30.61
C PHE A 17 -36.29 -34.65 29.84
N VAL A 18 -35.34 -35.55 29.56
CA VAL A 18 -34.09 -35.23 28.83
C VAL A 18 -34.30 -35.20 27.31
N LEU A 19 -35.21 -36.05 26.79
CA LEU A 19 -35.48 -36.16 25.35
C LEU A 19 -35.98 -34.86 24.67
N PRO A 20 -36.87 -34.04 25.28
CA PRO A 20 -37.28 -32.78 24.67
C PRO A 20 -36.22 -31.67 24.80
N VAL A 21 -35.27 -31.77 25.74
CA VAL A 21 -34.23 -30.75 25.96
C VAL A 21 -33.12 -30.84 24.90
N THR A 22 -32.88 -32.02 24.32
CA THR A 22 -31.88 -32.20 23.25
C THR A 22 -32.37 -31.76 21.86
N LEU A 23 -33.68 -31.52 21.69
CA LEU A 23 -34.26 -31.03 20.43
C LEU A 23 -34.32 -29.49 20.35
N ALA A 24 -33.98 -28.78 21.42
CA ALA A 24 -33.81 -27.33 21.43
C ALA A 24 -32.41 -26.89 20.97
N ALA A 25 -31.80 -27.63 20.04
CA ALA A 25 -30.60 -27.17 19.36
C ALA A 25 -30.97 -26.01 18.42
N CYS A 26 -30.21 -24.92 18.47
CA CYS A 26 -30.42 -23.76 17.61
C CYS A 26 -30.47 -24.19 16.14
N LYS A 27 -31.62 -24.02 15.49
CA LYS A 27 -31.80 -24.23 14.06
C LYS A 27 -31.51 -22.90 13.36
N ASN A 28 -30.31 -22.73 12.83
CA ASN A 28 -29.97 -21.56 12.03
C ASN A 28 -30.72 -21.64 10.69
N ASP A 29 -31.44 -20.58 10.32
CA ASP A 29 -32.15 -20.51 9.04
C ASP A 29 -31.14 -20.29 7.89
N PRO A 30 -31.03 -21.21 6.91
CA PRO A 30 -30.14 -21.03 5.75
C PRO A 30 -30.42 -19.75 4.96
N LYS A 31 -31.64 -19.20 5.03
CA LYS A 31 -32.01 -17.95 4.36
C LYS A 31 -31.38 -16.73 5.02
N GLU A 32 -31.22 -16.72 6.34
CA GLU A 32 -30.52 -15.65 7.05
C GLU A 32 -29.01 -15.66 6.73
N ILE A 33 -28.43 -16.85 6.54
CA ILE A 33 -27.03 -17.01 6.11
C ILE A 33 -26.83 -16.45 4.69
N ASN A 34 -27.71 -16.80 3.75
CA ASN A 34 -27.60 -16.33 2.37
C ASN A 34 -27.83 -14.80 2.23
N ALA A 35 -28.68 -14.22 3.07
CA ALA A 35 -28.90 -12.77 3.11
C ALA A 35 -27.68 -11.98 3.62
N LEU A 36 -26.85 -12.59 4.48
CA LEU A 36 -25.56 -12.01 4.91
C LEU A 36 -24.49 -12.12 3.82
N VAL A 37 -24.44 -13.25 3.09
CA VAL A 37 -23.49 -13.47 1.98
C VAL A 37 -23.79 -12.53 0.81
N GLY A 38 -25.06 -12.29 0.48
CA GLY A 38 -25.46 -11.40 -0.61
C GLY A 38 -25.22 -9.90 -0.37
N LYS A 39 -25.04 -9.47 0.89
CA LYS A 39 -24.74 -8.07 1.27
C LYS A 39 -23.24 -7.75 1.34
N GLN A 40 -22.34 -8.75 1.32
CA GLN A 40 -20.88 -8.57 1.30
C GLN A 40 -20.32 -8.16 -0.09
N SER A 41 -21.03 -7.29 -0.81
CA SER A 41 -20.48 -6.66 -2.03
C SER A 41 -19.41 -5.60 -1.75
N LEU A 42 -19.03 -5.41 -0.48
CA LEU A 42 -17.88 -4.60 -0.06
C LEU A 42 -16.60 -5.46 -0.14
N GLN A 43 -16.14 -5.74 -1.35
CA GLN A 43 -14.91 -6.50 -1.61
C GLN A 43 -13.64 -5.62 -1.49
N GLU A 44 -13.61 -4.73 -0.49
CA GLU A 44 -12.46 -3.88 -0.19
C GLU A 44 -12.24 -3.85 1.33
N ASP A 45 -11.06 -4.26 1.78
CA ASP A 45 -10.62 -4.03 3.16
C ASP A 45 -10.09 -2.59 3.28
N LYS A 46 -10.53 -1.86 4.29
CA LYS A 46 -10.16 -0.46 4.52
C LYS A 46 -9.50 -0.28 5.86
N ALA A 47 -8.42 0.48 5.89
CA ALA A 47 -7.74 0.92 7.09
C ALA A 47 -7.39 2.41 6.98
N GLU A 48 -7.42 3.11 8.10
CA GLU A 48 -7.07 4.53 8.20
C GLU A 48 -5.80 4.68 9.06
N GLU A 49 -5.01 5.73 8.82
CA GLU A 49 -3.79 6.04 9.57
C GLU A 49 -2.80 4.86 9.66
N VAL A 50 -2.47 4.29 8.49
CA VAL A 50 -1.62 3.11 8.39
C VAL A 50 -0.15 3.50 8.35
N THR A 51 0.66 2.85 9.20
CA THR A 51 2.12 2.90 9.11
C THR A 51 2.65 1.53 8.71
N ILE A 52 3.43 1.47 7.63
CA ILE A 52 4.10 0.25 7.15
C ILE A 52 5.61 0.43 7.26
N ILE A 53 6.27 -0.52 7.92
CA ILE A 53 7.73 -0.58 8.00
C ILE A 53 8.19 -1.81 7.23
N TYR A 54 9.05 -1.61 6.24
CA TYR A 54 9.70 -2.67 5.50
C TYR A 54 11.17 -2.75 5.90
N SER A 55 11.61 -3.96 6.26
CA SER A 55 12.97 -4.23 6.71
C SER A 55 13.59 -5.33 5.86
N GLU A 56 14.89 -5.20 5.58
CA GLU A 56 15.66 -6.19 4.84
C GLU A 56 16.90 -6.55 5.67
N HIS A 57 17.12 -7.85 5.90
CA HIS A 57 18.18 -8.36 6.76
C HIS A 57 18.18 -7.76 8.19
N GLY A 58 17.00 -7.41 8.72
CA GLY A 58 16.85 -6.82 10.05
C GLY A 58 16.99 -5.30 10.12
N ASN A 59 17.39 -4.64 9.04
CA ASN A 59 17.51 -3.19 8.97
C ASN A 59 16.27 -2.57 8.32
N SER A 60 15.65 -1.59 8.98
CA SER A 60 14.54 -0.82 8.41
C SER A 60 15.02 -0.13 7.14
N ARG A 61 14.35 -0.38 6.02
CA ARG A 61 14.65 0.24 4.72
C ARG A 61 13.67 1.33 4.38
N ILE A 62 12.40 1.13 4.72
CA ILE A 62 11.32 2.04 4.34
C ILE A 62 10.34 2.16 5.49
N ARG A 63 9.85 3.38 5.72
CA ARG A 63 8.67 3.65 6.54
C ARG A 63 7.67 4.45 5.73
N MET A 64 6.49 3.89 5.53
CA MET A 64 5.40 4.54 4.80
C MET A 64 4.26 4.87 5.76
N PHE A 65 3.72 6.07 5.61
CA PHE A 65 2.52 6.56 6.28
C PHE A 65 1.46 6.81 5.22
N ALA A 66 0.24 6.31 5.42
CA ALA A 66 -0.89 6.55 4.54
C ALA A 66 -2.16 6.82 5.35
N THR A 67 -2.89 7.89 4.99
CA THR A 67 -4.12 8.27 5.69
C THR A 67 -5.25 7.29 5.42
N GLU A 68 -5.35 6.75 4.20
CA GLU A 68 -6.34 5.75 3.83
C GLU A 68 -5.68 4.66 2.99
N PHE A 69 -5.89 3.41 3.38
CA PHE A 69 -5.36 2.21 2.76
C PHE A 69 -6.54 1.31 2.38
N VAL A 70 -6.67 0.97 1.09
CA VAL A 70 -7.78 0.18 0.56
C VAL A 70 -7.24 -1.01 -0.21
N ARG A 71 -7.50 -2.22 0.27
CA ARG A 71 -7.02 -3.46 -0.33
C ARG A 71 -8.15 -4.20 -1.02
N ASN A 72 -7.89 -4.67 -2.23
CA ASN A 72 -8.82 -5.50 -2.99
C ASN A 72 -8.10 -6.78 -3.44
N GLU A 73 -8.25 -7.85 -2.67
CA GLU A 73 -7.57 -9.13 -2.91
C GLU A 73 -8.14 -9.91 -4.10
N ILE A 74 -9.41 -9.71 -4.41
CA ILE A 74 -10.11 -10.48 -5.47
C ILE A 74 -9.98 -9.83 -6.85
N ALA A 75 -9.51 -8.57 -6.90
CA ALA A 75 -9.23 -7.88 -8.15
C ALA A 75 -8.19 -8.68 -8.96
N LYS A 76 -8.22 -8.52 -10.28
CA LYS A 76 -7.29 -9.20 -11.19
C LYS A 76 -6.53 -8.14 -11.99
N PRO A 77 -5.30 -7.74 -11.56
CA PRO A 77 -4.54 -8.24 -10.41
C PRO A 77 -5.00 -7.66 -9.06
N PRO A 78 -4.69 -8.33 -7.92
CA PRO A 78 -4.90 -7.77 -6.59
C PRO A 78 -4.10 -6.49 -6.38
N TYR A 79 -4.66 -5.56 -5.63
CA TYR A 79 -4.00 -4.28 -5.38
C TYR A 79 -4.33 -3.69 -4.01
N VAL A 80 -3.48 -2.74 -3.64
CA VAL A 80 -3.65 -1.85 -2.52
C VAL A 80 -3.59 -0.41 -3.05
N ASP A 81 -4.59 0.40 -2.70
CA ASP A 81 -4.59 1.84 -2.92
C ASP A 81 -4.29 2.61 -1.64
N MET A 82 -3.49 3.66 -1.77
CA MET A 82 -3.41 4.75 -0.80
C MET A 82 -4.09 5.97 -1.42
N ARG A 83 -5.30 6.33 -0.97
CA ARG A 83 -6.17 7.29 -1.70
C ARG A 83 -6.19 8.72 -1.15
N LYS A 84 -5.70 8.92 0.08
CA LYS A 84 -5.77 10.22 0.80
C LYS A 84 -4.39 10.75 1.20
N GLY A 85 -3.41 10.51 0.35
CA GLY A 85 -2.03 10.91 0.59
C GLY A 85 -1.18 9.86 1.27
N LEU A 86 0.11 9.93 0.96
CA LEU A 86 1.15 9.11 1.57
C LEU A 86 2.45 9.90 1.75
N LYS A 87 3.22 9.48 2.74
CA LYS A 87 4.61 9.86 2.96
C LYS A 87 5.45 8.60 3.09
N VAL A 88 6.59 8.53 2.40
CA VAL A 88 7.53 7.42 2.46
C VAL A 88 8.90 7.96 2.84
N GLU A 89 9.52 7.38 3.86
CA GLU A 89 10.89 7.65 4.30
C GLU A 89 11.76 6.46 3.88
N PHE A 90 12.83 6.72 3.15
CA PHE A 90 13.83 5.71 2.77
C PHE A 90 15.07 5.86 3.66
N PHE A 91 15.58 4.74 4.18
CA PHE A 91 16.67 4.72 5.16
C PHE A 91 17.96 4.10 4.61
N ASP A 92 19.10 4.62 5.06
CA ASP A 92 20.40 3.98 4.90
C ASP A 92 20.59 2.78 5.88
N ASP A 93 21.74 2.11 5.78
CA ASP A 93 22.11 1.01 6.68
C ASP A 93 22.23 1.42 8.16
N SER A 94 22.35 2.72 8.44
CA SER A 94 22.45 3.30 9.78
C SER A 94 21.11 3.86 10.28
N MET A 95 19.99 3.55 9.61
CA MET A 95 18.64 4.02 9.92
C MET A 95 18.46 5.55 9.85
N ARG A 96 19.28 6.24 9.05
CA ARG A 96 19.10 7.66 8.75
C ARG A 96 18.28 7.83 7.49
N VAL A 97 17.40 8.83 7.48
CA VAL A 97 16.58 9.15 6.31
C VAL A 97 17.47 9.71 5.19
N GLU A 98 17.50 9.02 4.05
CA GLU A 98 18.23 9.42 2.86
C GLU A 98 17.36 10.23 1.89
N SER A 99 16.08 9.84 1.78
CA SER A 99 15.10 10.58 1.00
C SER A 99 13.70 10.44 1.58
N THR A 100 12.83 11.38 1.21
CA THR A 100 11.40 11.36 1.52
C THR A 100 10.60 11.53 0.23
N LEU A 101 9.59 10.68 0.04
CA LEU A 101 8.60 10.80 -1.01
C LEU A 101 7.24 11.19 -0.42
N THR A 102 6.52 12.09 -1.08
CA THR A 102 5.12 12.40 -0.77
C THR A 102 4.29 12.44 -2.05
N ALA A 103 3.02 12.05 -1.94
CA ALA A 103 2.05 12.10 -3.04
C ALA A 103 0.61 12.05 -2.48
N MET A 104 -0.40 12.30 -3.32
CA MET A 104 -1.82 12.18 -2.93
C MET A 104 -2.39 10.78 -3.20
N TYR A 105 -1.80 10.03 -4.13
CA TYR A 105 -2.24 8.69 -4.47
C TYR A 105 -1.08 7.71 -4.71
N ALA A 106 -1.25 6.46 -4.29
CA ALA A 106 -0.42 5.36 -4.76
C ALA A 106 -1.25 4.08 -4.95
N ARG A 107 -0.83 3.25 -5.91
CA ARG A 107 -1.33 1.90 -6.12
C ARG A 107 -0.18 0.92 -6.14
N TRP A 108 -0.22 -0.04 -5.22
CA TRP A 108 0.67 -1.18 -5.21
C TRP A 108 -0.05 -2.40 -5.75
N TYR A 109 0.47 -2.99 -6.83
CA TYR A 109 0.01 -4.28 -7.33
C TYR A 109 0.80 -5.38 -6.61
N GLU A 110 0.09 -6.16 -5.79
CA GLU A 110 0.71 -7.22 -5.00
C GLU A 110 1.44 -8.22 -5.92
N GLY A 111 2.67 -8.60 -5.54
CA GLY A 111 3.49 -9.55 -6.29
C GLY A 111 4.21 -9.01 -7.54
N LYS A 112 3.97 -7.76 -7.97
CA LYS A 112 4.64 -7.19 -9.16
C LYS A 112 5.87 -6.32 -8.85
N GLY A 113 6.07 -5.93 -7.59
CA GLY A 113 7.19 -5.08 -7.15
C GLY A 113 7.16 -3.63 -7.67
N ASN A 114 6.21 -3.27 -8.53
CA ASN A 114 6.02 -1.89 -8.99
C ASN A 114 4.90 -1.22 -8.20
N VAL A 115 5.17 0.00 -7.73
CA VAL A 115 4.20 0.89 -7.09
C VAL A 115 4.02 2.09 -8.02
N LEU A 116 2.78 2.32 -8.45
CA LEU A 116 2.38 3.51 -9.18
C LEU A 116 2.07 4.61 -8.17
N ILE A 117 2.65 5.79 -8.33
CA ILE A 117 2.50 6.92 -7.43
C ILE A 117 2.07 8.11 -8.28
N ARG A 118 1.01 8.81 -7.87
CA ARG A 118 0.41 9.90 -8.65
C ARG A 118 -0.03 11.05 -7.77
N ASP A 119 -0.32 12.16 -8.45
CA ASP A 119 -0.94 13.35 -7.89
C ASP A 119 -0.01 14.09 -6.92
N SER A 120 0.67 15.12 -7.45
CA SER A 120 1.63 15.95 -6.72
C SER A 120 2.78 15.15 -6.09
N VAL A 121 3.46 14.33 -6.89
CA VAL A 121 4.59 13.54 -6.42
C VAL A 121 5.80 14.44 -6.18
N VAL A 122 6.35 14.38 -4.96
CA VAL A 122 7.55 15.10 -4.56
C VAL A 122 8.53 14.14 -3.90
N VAL A 123 9.78 14.12 -4.36
CA VAL A 123 10.89 13.40 -3.70
C VAL A 123 11.94 14.40 -3.28
N VAL A 124 12.42 14.31 -2.04
CA VAL A 124 13.47 15.16 -1.47
C VAL A 124 14.58 14.28 -0.92
N ASN A 125 15.83 14.50 -1.33
CA ASN A 125 16.97 13.80 -0.74
C ASN A 125 17.60 14.58 0.44
N LYS A 126 18.55 13.95 1.13
CA LYS A 126 19.28 14.57 2.26
C LYS A 126 20.06 15.85 1.91
N LYS A 127 20.34 16.10 0.63
CA LYS A 127 21.01 17.33 0.16
C LYS A 127 20.01 18.48 -0.08
N GLY A 128 18.71 18.23 0.04
CA GLY A 128 17.65 19.18 -0.28
C GLY A 128 17.29 19.24 -1.76
N GLU A 129 17.83 18.36 -2.60
CA GLU A 129 17.43 18.28 -4.01
C GLU A 129 16.01 17.73 -4.10
N THR A 130 15.19 18.35 -4.94
CA THR A 130 13.75 18.06 -5.02
C THR A 130 13.32 17.68 -6.42
N LEU A 131 12.75 16.50 -6.60
CA LEU A 131 12.00 16.08 -7.78
C LEU A 131 10.52 16.43 -7.63
N ARG A 132 9.89 16.94 -8.69
CA ARG A 132 8.43 17.06 -8.82
C ARG A 132 7.96 16.45 -10.15
N THR A 133 6.89 15.67 -10.08
CA THR A 133 6.23 15.04 -11.24
C THR A 133 4.75 14.74 -10.95
N GLU A 134 3.95 14.53 -11.98
CA GLU A 134 2.55 14.08 -11.86
C GLU A 134 2.44 12.58 -11.56
N GLU A 135 3.42 11.79 -12.00
CA GLU A 135 3.45 10.34 -11.88
C GLU A 135 4.87 9.83 -11.72
N LEU A 136 5.04 8.84 -10.85
CA LEU A 136 6.28 8.13 -10.61
C LEU A 136 5.98 6.65 -10.40
N ILE A 137 6.83 5.79 -10.95
CA ILE A 137 6.79 4.35 -10.70
C ILE A 137 8.00 4.02 -9.84
N TRP A 138 7.79 3.42 -8.69
CA TRP A 138 8.86 2.87 -7.88
C TRP A 138 8.90 1.35 -8.06
N ASN A 139 10.05 0.83 -8.48
CA ASN A 139 10.30 -0.60 -8.50
C ASN A 139 11.07 -1.00 -7.23
N GLN A 140 10.40 -1.71 -6.35
CA GLN A 140 10.94 -2.18 -5.07
C GLN A 140 12.10 -3.16 -5.23
N ASN A 141 12.09 -3.99 -6.27
CA ASN A 141 13.10 -5.05 -6.45
C ASN A 141 14.45 -4.48 -6.86
N VAL A 142 14.46 -3.47 -7.74
CA VAL A 142 15.69 -2.81 -8.21
C VAL A 142 15.94 -1.45 -7.55
N ARG A 143 15.06 -1.03 -6.62
CA ARG A 143 15.18 0.19 -5.81
C ARG A 143 15.36 1.46 -6.64
N LYS A 144 14.52 1.58 -7.67
CA LYS A 144 14.59 2.68 -8.64
C LYS A 144 13.25 3.33 -8.90
N PHE A 145 13.29 4.63 -9.11
CA PHE A 145 12.21 5.43 -9.62
C PHE A 145 12.30 5.57 -11.14
N TYR A 146 11.13 5.53 -11.78
CA TYR A 146 10.97 5.70 -13.22
C TYR A 146 9.78 6.58 -13.51
N THR A 147 9.88 7.41 -14.55
CA THR A 147 8.71 8.05 -15.16
C THR A 147 9.01 8.40 -16.60
N GLU A 148 7.97 8.48 -17.42
CA GLU A 148 8.03 9.09 -18.76
C GLU A 148 7.37 10.49 -18.76
N LYS A 149 6.88 10.93 -17.59
CA LYS A 149 6.20 12.21 -17.44
C LYS A 149 7.19 13.35 -17.28
N PHE A 150 6.67 14.56 -17.46
CA PHE A 150 7.43 15.77 -17.19
C PHE A 150 7.96 15.77 -15.76
N VAL A 151 9.26 16.05 -15.62
CA VAL A 151 9.94 16.18 -14.35
C VAL A 151 10.54 17.57 -14.21
N ARG A 152 10.48 18.09 -12.98
CA ARG A 152 11.23 19.27 -12.55
C ARG A 152 12.12 18.88 -11.39
N ILE A 153 13.42 19.08 -11.56
CA ILE A 153 14.41 18.85 -10.50
C ILE A 153 14.99 20.19 -10.08
N ASN A 154 14.94 20.46 -8.79
CA ASN A 154 15.54 21.62 -8.15
C ASN A 154 16.75 21.15 -7.34
N THR A 155 17.94 21.60 -7.69
CA THR A 155 19.14 21.49 -6.85
C THR A 155 19.45 22.87 -6.24
N PRO A 156 20.43 22.97 -5.31
CA PRO A 156 20.89 24.27 -4.82
C PRO A 156 21.40 25.19 -5.94
N ASP A 157 22.00 24.62 -6.99
CA ASP A 157 22.69 25.37 -8.03
C ASP A 157 21.78 25.70 -9.23
N GLN A 158 20.83 24.81 -9.56
CA GLN A 158 20.05 24.94 -10.80
C GLN A 158 18.69 24.25 -10.76
N VAL A 159 17.86 24.60 -11.74
CA VAL A 159 16.58 23.93 -12.01
C VAL A 159 16.65 23.26 -13.37
N MET A 160 16.38 21.96 -13.40
CA MET A 160 16.41 21.12 -14.60
C MET A 160 15.01 20.61 -14.93
N TYR A 161 14.74 20.44 -16.22
CA TYR A 161 13.49 19.93 -16.74
C TYR A 161 13.74 18.81 -17.73
N GLY A 162 12.77 17.91 -17.89
CA GLY A 162 12.76 16.93 -18.97
C GLY A 162 11.48 16.12 -19.01
N ASP A 163 11.34 15.30 -20.04
CA ASP A 163 10.23 14.36 -20.17
C ASP A 163 10.76 12.95 -19.89
N GLY A 164 10.60 12.55 -18.63
CA GLY A 164 11.00 11.27 -18.10
C GLY A 164 12.24 11.32 -17.19
N LEU A 165 12.36 10.29 -16.35
CA LEU A 165 13.42 10.13 -15.36
C LEU A 165 13.71 8.66 -15.10
N GLU A 166 14.96 8.36 -14.79
CA GLU A 166 15.36 7.20 -14.00
C GLU A 166 16.20 7.68 -12.81
N ALA A 167 15.92 7.21 -11.61
CA ALA A 167 16.67 7.56 -10.40
C ALA A 167 16.74 6.39 -9.42
N ASN A 168 17.72 6.40 -8.52
CA ASN A 168 17.69 5.52 -7.34
C ASN A 168 16.75 6.09 -6.26
N GLU A 169 16.33 5.24 -5.32
CA GLU A 169 15.31 5.61 -4.33
C GLU A 169 15.77 6.63 -3.28
N ASP A 170 17.07 6.68 -2.96
CA ASP A 170 17.68 7.75 -2.15
C ASP A 170 17.81 9.08 -2.91
N PHE A 171 17.51 9.07 -4.21
CA PHE A 171 17.62 10.19 -5.13
C PHE A 171 19.01 10.85 -5.10
N SER A 172 20.06 10.06 -4.87
CA SER A 172 21.46 10.52 -4.93
C SER A 172 22.03 10.49 -6.36
N TRP A 173 21.38 9.74 -7.26
CA TRP A 173 21.68 9.64 -8.68
C TRP A 173 20.40 9.66 -9.50
N TYR A 174 20.42 10.40 -10.61
CA TYR A 174 19.32 10.42 -11.56
C TYR A 174 19.80 10.71 -12.98
N ARG A 175 18.99 10.27 -13.94
CA ARG A 175 19.12 10.57 -15.36
C ARG A 175 17.79 11.12 -15.85
N ILE A 176 17.80 12.39 -16.25
CA ILE A 176 16.66 13.02 -16.92
C ILE A 176 16.62 12.51 -18.36
N LYS A 177 15.45 12.04 -18.80
CA LYS A 177 15.18 11.71 -20.20
C LYS A 177 14.70 12.98 -20.90
N ASN A 178 15.10 13.17 -22.17
CA ASN A 178 14.71 14.31 -22.99
C ASN A 178 14.84 15.66 -22.25
N PRO A 179 16.06 16.06 -21.82
CA PRO A 179 16.25 17.27 -21.05
C PRO A 179 15.80 18.50 -21.85
N LYS A 180 15.05 19.38 -21.18
CA LYS A 180 14.60 20.66 -21.72
C LYS A 180 15.30 21.78 -20.96
N GLY A 181 15.94 22.67 -21.69
CA GLY A 181 16.61 23.83 -21.11
C GLY A 181 16.73 24.95 -22.12
N THR A 182 16.69 26.18 -21.62
CA THR A 182 17.06 27.36 -22.40
C THR A 182 18.52 27.67 -22.11
N VAL A 183 19.41 27.39 -23.07
CA VAL A 183 20.81 27.84 -23.01
C VAL A 183 20.84 29.28 -23.52
N ARG A 184 21.38 30.21 -22.71
CA ARG A 184 21.73 31.54 -23.21
C ARG A 184 22.99 31.39 -24.05
N VAL A 185 22.85 31.47 -25.38
CA VAL A 185 23.98 31.44 -26.31
C VAL A 185 24.44 32.89 -26.52
N ASN A 186 25.74 33.15 -26.34
CA ASN A 186 26.33 34.41 -26.76
C ASN A 186 26.39 34.43 -28.29
N LYS A 187 25.89 35.52 -28.89
CA LYS A 187 25.70 35.66 -30.35
C LYS A 187 27.00 35.53 -31.15
N GLU A 188 28.16 35.68 -30.50
CA GLU A 188 29.50 35.62 -31.08
C GLU A 188 30.01 34.19 -31.36
N GLU A 189 29.36 33.15 -30.81
CA GLU A 189 29.77 31.74 -30.96
C GLU A 189 28.92 30.96 -31.98
N MET A 190 28.01 31.63 -32.69
CA MET A 190 27.21 30.99 -33.74
C MET A 190 27.93 31.07 -35.08
N PRO A 191 28.33 29.94 -35.71
CA PRO A 191 28.80 29.97 -37.09
C PRO A 191 27.64 30.40 -38.01
N GLU A 192 27.93 31.30 -38.95
CA GLU A 192 27.01 31.75 -40.00
C GLU A 192 26.57 30.60 -40.92
#